data_AF-A0AAQ3N6H3-F1
#
_entry.id   AF-A0AAQ3N6H3-F1
#
_cell.length_a   1.000
_cell.length_b   1.000
_cell.length_c   1.000
_cell.angle_alpha   90.00
_cell.angle_beta   90.00
_cell.angle_gamma   90.00
#
_symmetry.space_group_name_H-M   'P 1'
#
loop_
_entity.id
_entity.type
_entity.pdbx_description
1 polymer ?
#
loop_
_entity_poly.entity_id
_entity_poly.type
_entity_poly.pdbx_seq_one_letter_code
_entity_poly.pdbx_strand_id
1 'polypeptide(L)'
;MVVNNVGTTVQKQTLDFTAEDFAFLINTNLESCFHLSQLAHPLLKASEAASIVFISSAAGVIATNIAPVLYIVQQKNLKEETIMNAVISQTPLGRIGETEELSSLVAFLCLPAASYITGQTICADGGFSMNTLSLHCFLFH
;
A
#
# COMPACT_ATOMS: atom_id res chain seq x y z
N MET A 1 -16.49 4.03 -6.09
CA MET A 1 -15.19 3.82 -5.43
C MET A 1 -14.65 2.44 -5.77
N VAL A 2 -13.36 2.34 -6.06
CA VAL A 2 -12.58 1.08 -6.17
C VAL A 2 -11.38 1.19 -5.25
N VAL A 3 -11.11 0.16 -4.45
CA VAL A 3 -9.94 0.08 -3.59
C VAL A 3 -9.11 -1.13 -3.99
N ASN A 4 -7.97 -0.89 -4.61
CA ASN A 4 -6.99 -1.88 -5.00
C ASN A 4 -6.02 -2.11 -3.83
N ASN A 5 -6.25 -3.17 -3.05
CA ASN A 5 -5.43 -3.51 -1.86
C ASN A 5 -4.71 -4.85 -1.97
N VAL A 6 -4.94 -5.61 -3.04
CA VAL A 6 -4.34 -6.95 -3.15
C VAL A 6 -2.84 -6.80 -3.33
N GLY A 7 -2.09 -7.48 -2.46
CA GLY A 7 -0.64 -7.52 -2.48
C GLY A 7 -0.12 -8.82 -1.90
N THR A 8 0.89 -9.40 -2.54
CA THR A 8 1.63 -10.58 -2.06
C THR A 8 3.13 -10.34 -2.14
N THR A 9 3.90 -11.23 -1.53
CA THR A 9 5.37 -11.15 -1.49
C THR A 9 5.97 -12.55 -1.61
N VAL A 10 7.09 -12.66 -2.32
CA VAL A 10 7.93 -13.85 -2.38
C VAL A 10 9.23 -13.50 -1.65
N GLN A 11 9.63 -14.31 -0.68
CA GLN A 11 10.85 -14.09 0.10
C GLN A 11 11.96 -15.00 -0.39
N LYS A 12 12.94 -14.42 -1.09
CA LYS A 12 14.15 -15.08 -1.57
C LYS A 12 15.30 -14.08 -1.58
N GLN A 13 16.54 -14.57 -1.59
CA GLN A 13 17.68 -13.71 -1.90
C GLN A 13 17.55 -13.24 -3.34
N THR A 14 18.10 -12.04 -3.64
CA THR A 14 18.00 -11.44 -4.97
C THR A 14 18.47 -12.37 -6.09
N LEU A 15 19.50 -13.18 -5.83
CA LEU A 15 20.06 -14.12 -6.83
C LEU A 15 19.24 -15.39 -7.01
N ASP A 16 18.31 -15.70 -6.10
CA ASP A 16 17.48 -16.90 -6.14
C ASP A 16 16.09 -16.65 -6.75
N PHE A 17 15.81 -15.42 -7.16
CA PHE A 17 14.55 -15.04 -7.80
C PHE A 17 14.48 -15.59 -9.23
N THR A 18 13.37 -16.27 -9.54
CA THR A 18 13.11 -16.74 -10.90
C THR A 18 12.20 -15.77 -11.67
N ALA A 19 12.09 -15.97 -12.98
CA ALA A 19 11.15 -15.22 -13.82
C ALA A 19 9.69 -15.47 -13.39
N GLU A 20 9.38 -16.68 -12.94
CA GLU A 20 8.05 -17.06 -12.44
C GLU A 20 7.72 -16.34 -11.13
N ASP A 21 8.67 -16.20 -10.21
CA ASP A 21 8.47 -15.44 -8.97
C ASP A 21 8.18 -13.97 -9.28
N PHE A 22 8.94 -13.38 -10.21
CA PHE A 22 8.74 -12.00 -10.64
C PHE A 22 7.37 -11.82 -11.32
N ALA A 23 7.02 -12.70 -12.26
CA ALA A 23 5.73 -12.66 -12.93
C ALA A 23 4.57 -12.81 -11.93
N PHE A 24 4.69 -13.72 -10.96
CA PHE A 24 3.68 -13.87 -9.91
C PHE A 24 3.47 -12.57 -9.11
N LEU A 25 4.55 -11.89 -8.73
CA LEU A 25 4.48 -10.61 -8.02
C LEU A 25 3.86 -9.51 -8.87
N ILE A 26 4.29 -9.35 -10.13
CA ILE A 26 3.79 -8.31 -11.04
C ILE A 26 2.32 -8.55 -11.38
N ASN A 27 1.96 -9.79 -11.73
CA ASN A 27 0.58 -10.13 -12.09
C ASN A 27 -0.37 -9.87 -10.92
N THR A 28 0.06 -10.20 -9.69
CA THR A 28 -0.77 -10.04 -8.50
C THR A 28 -0.86 -8.58 -8.06
N ASN A 29 0.27 -7.87 -7.93
CA ASN A 29 0.32 -6.58 -7.26
C ASN A 29 0.07 -5.40 -8.20
N LEU A 30 0.35 -5.56 -9.50
CA LEU A 30 0.28 -4.46 -10.48
C LEU A 30 -0.75 -4.74 -11.59
N GLU A 31 -0.61 -5.85 -12.33
CA GLU A 31 -1.48 -6.10 -13.48
C GLU A 31 -2.94 -6.30 -13.08
N SER A 32 -3.19 -7.04 -11.99
CA SER A 32 -4.55 -7.25 -11.50
C SER A 32 -5.27 -5.93 -11.19
N CYS A 33 -4.58 -5.01 -10.51
CA CYS A 33 -5.10 -3.70 -10.14
C CYS A 33 -5.34 -2.82 -11.38
N PHE A 34 -4.44 -2.87 -12.36
CA PHE A 34 -4.60 -2.16 -13.64
C PHE A 34 -5.84 -2.64 -14.40
N HIS A 35 -5.99 -3.96 -14.56
CA HIS A 35 -7.13 -4.52 -15.27
C HIS A 35 -8.45 -4.30 -14.53
N LEU A 36 -8.46 -4.38 -13.19
CA LEU A 36 -9.65 -4.03 -12.39
C LEU A 36 -10.06 -2.57 -12.63
N SER A 37 -9.09 -1.66 -12.65
CA SER A 37 -9.36 -0.24 -12.94
C SER A 37 -9.89 -0.03 -14.36
N GLN A 38 -9.37 -0.73 -15.37
CA GLN A 38 -9.91 -0.67 -16.73
C GLN A 38 -11.35 -1.16 -16.79
N LEU A 39 -11.66 -2.29 -16.15
CA LEU A 39 -13.01 -2.86 -16.14
C LEU A 39 -14.00 -1.98 -15.36
N ALA A 40 -13.54 -1.34 -14.27
CA ALA A 40 -14.36 -0.45 -13.48
C ALA A 40 -14.56 0.94 -14.11
N HIS A 41 -13.66 1.36 -15.02
CA HIS A 41 -13.65 2.72 -15.58
C HIS A 41 -15.01 3.18 -16.16
N PRO A 42 -15.75 2.38 -16.96
CA PRO A 42 -17.04 2.81 -17.48
C PRO A 42 -18.08 3.08 -16.38
N LEU A 43 -18.10 2.25 -15.33
CA LEU A 43 -19.01 2.41 -14.20
C LEU A 43 -18.63 3.61 -13.32
N LEU A 44 -17.33 3.84 -13.15
CA LEU A 44 -16.80 4.98 -12.41
C LEU A 44 -17.11 6.29 -13.14
N LYS A 45 -16.92 6.34 -14.46
CA LYS A 45 -17.24 7.54 -15.27
C LYS A 45 -18.73 7.91 -15.26
N ALA A 46 -19.61 6.93 -15.06
CA ALA A 46 -21.04 7.17 -14.93
C ALA A 46 -21.45 7.67 -13.53
N SER A 47 -20.54 7.66 -12.55
CA SER A 47 -20.77 8.15 -11.20
C SER A 47 -20.40 9.63 -11.07
N GLU A 48 -21.20 10.40 -10.35
CA GLU A 48 -20.90 11.81 -10.06
C GLU A 48 -19.75 11.99 -9.05
N ALA A 49 -19.36 10.92 -8.34
CA ALA A 49 -18.33 10.93 -7.32
C ALA A 49 -17.56 9.60 -7.32
N ALA A 50 -16.69 9.43 -8.31
CA ALA A 50 -15.82 8.27 -8.43
C ALA A 50 -14.45 8.48 -7.75
N SER A 51 -13.87 7.38 -7.29
CA SER A 51 -12.53 7.35 -6.70
C SER A 51 -11.90 5.98 -6.96
N ILE A 52 -10.59 5.97 -7.22
CA ILE A 52 -9.76 4.76 -7.27
C ILE A 52 -8.59 4.96 -6.31
N VAL A 53 -8.48 4.09 -5.31
CA VAL A 53 -7.40 4.13 -4.33
C VAL A 53 -6.56 2.87 -4.47
N PHE A 54 -5.24 3.03 -4.60
CA PHE A 54 -4.30 1.91 -4.58
C PHE A 54 -3.56 1.92 -3.23
N ILE A 55 -3.67 0.81 -2.51
CA ILE A 55 -2.89 0.58 -1.31
C ILE A 55 -1.60 -0.09 -1.74
N SER A 56 -0.48 0.50 -1.31
CA SER A 56 0.87 0.07 -1.61
C SER A 56 1.67 0.01 -0.31
N SER A 57 2.96 -0.33 -0.41
CA SER A 57 3.88 -0.43 0.72
C SER A 57 5.00 0.60 0.61
N ALA A 58 5.53 1.03 1.76
CA ALA A 58 6.79 1.77 1.86
C ALA A 58 7.95 1.06 1.11
N ALA A 59 7.94 -0.27 1.06
CA ALA A 59 8.91 -1.07 0.32
C ALA A 59 8.89 -0.82 -1.20
N GLY A 60 7.82 -0.23 -1.73
CA GLY A 60 7.74 0.20 -3.13
C GLY A 60 8.56 1.46 -3.43
N VAL A 61 9.11 2.12 -2.40
CA VAL A 61 9.77 3.42 -2.54
C VAL A 61 11.09 3.48 -1.78
N ILE A 62 11.18 2.87 -0.61
CA ILE A 62 12.44 2.70 0.11
C ILE A 62 12.84 1.23 0.15
N ALA A 63 14.12 0.95 -0.09
CA ALA A 63 14.66 -0.38 0.09
C ALA A 63 14.70 -0.69 1.59
N THR A 64 13.90 -1.65 2.01
CA THR A 64 13.84 -2.14 3.38
C THR A 64 14.42 -3.53 3.44
N ASN A 65 15.11 -3.87 4.53
CA ASN A 65 15.31 -5.29 4.82
C ASN A 65 13.93 -5.97 5.00
N ILE A 66 13.78 -7.20 4.50
CA ILE A 66 12.48 -7.88 4.40
C ILE A 66 11.83 -8.13 5.78
N ALA A 67 12.64 -8.28 6.83
CA ALA A 67 12.17 -8.59 8.18
C ALA A 67 11.14 -7.58 8.75
N PRO A 68 11.35 -6.25 8.68
CA PRO A 68 10.39 -5.27 9.19
C PRO A 68 9.08 -5.07 8.38
N VAL A 69 9.06 -5.35 7.07
CA VAL A 69 7.91 -4.97 6.20
C VAL A 69 6.71 -5.92 6.30
N LEU A 70 6.95 -7.21 6.54
CA LEU A 70 5.88 -8.20 6.62
C LEU A 70 4.99 -8.00 7.87
N TYR A 71 5.52 -7.32 8.89
CA TYR A 71 4.89 -7.21 10.21
C TYR A 71 3.71 -6.22 10.27
N ILE A 72 3.64 -5.24 9.36
CA ILE A 72 2.57 -4.21 9.38
C ILE A 72 1.26 -4.77 8.77
N VAL A 73 1.35 -5.72 7.84
CA VAL A 73 0.18 -6.27 7.10
C VAL A 73 -0.29 -7.61 7.69
N GLN A 74 0.56 -8.35 8.39
CA GLN A 74 0.23 -9.62 9.03
C GLN A 74 0.24 -9.48 10.55
N GLN A 75 -0.75 -8.79 11.12
CA GLN A 75 -0.94 -8.71 12.59
C GLN A 75 -1.14 -10.10 13.26
N LYS A 76 -1.22 -11.20 12.50
CA LYS A 76 -1.62 -12.53 12.99
C LYS A 76 -0.50 -13.43 13.54
N ASN A 77 0.79 -13.03 13.52
CA ASN A 77 1.86 -13.83 14.13
C ASN A 77 2.96 -12.97 14.80
N LEU A 78 2.53 -12.12 15.74
CA LEU A 78 3.35 -11.25 16.58
C LEU A 78 4.20 -12.05 17.60
N LYS A 79 5.17 -12.88 17.15
CA LYS A 79 5.96 -13.72 18.07
C LYS A 79 7.43 -13.34 18.24
N GLU A 80 7.98 -12.47 17.40
CA GLU A 80 9.33 -11.91 17.61
C GLU A 80 9.30 -10.45 18.05
N GLU A 81 9.41 -10.25 19.36
CA GLU A 81 9.55 -8.95 20.03
C GLU A 81 10.73 -8.13 19.48
N THR A 82 11.80 -8.80 19.05
CA THR A 82 13.00 -8.17 18.46
C THR A 82 12.70 -7.43 17.16
N ILE A 83 11.90 -8.02 16.26
CA ILE A 83 11.53 -7.37 14.99
C ILE A 83 10.58 -6.22 15.25
N MET A 84 9.62 -6.40 16.16
CA MET A 84 8.69 -5.34 16.55
C MET A 84 9.42 -4.11 17.08
N ASN A 85 10.37 -4.31 17.99
CA ASN A 85 11.20 -3.23 18.52
C ASN A 85 12.06 -2.58 17.44
N ALA A 86 12.56 -3.34 16.46
CA ALA A 86 13.32 -2.80 15.35
C ALA A 86 12.45 -1.86 14.48
N VAL A 87 11.22 -2.24 14.16
CA VAL A 87 10.27 -1.39 13.41
C VAL A 87 9.95 -0.14 14.23
N ILE A 88 9.55 -0.30 15.49
CA ILE A 88 9.19 0.83 16.37
C ILE A 88 10.34 1.83 16.51
N SER A 89 11.58 1.36 16.63
CA SER A 89 12.76 2.23 16.75
C SER A 89 13.04 3.07 15.49
N GLN A 90 12.55 2.61 14.33
CA GLN A 90 12.69 3.29 13.04
C GLN A 90 11.46 4.14 12.70
N THR A 91 10.34 3.98 13.42
CA THR A 91 9.14 4.79 13.24
C THR A 91 9.19 5.98 14.20
N PRO A 92 9.32 7.23 13.71
CA PRO A 92 9.33 8.43 14.56
C PRO A 92 8.13 8.55 15.50
N LEU A 93 6.96 8.06 15.09
CA LEU A 93 5.76 8.03 15.94
C LEU A 93 5.86 7.05 17.12
N GLY A 94 6.88 6.19 17.17
CA GLY A 94 7.18 5.30 18.29
C GLY A 94 6.19 4.15 18.48
N ARG A 95 5.37 3.85 17.47
CA ARG A 95 4.40 2.74 17.49
C ARG A 95 4.09 2.24 16.08
N ILE A 96 3.48 1.06 16.00
CA ILE A 96 2.87 0.57 14.77
C ILE A 96 1.52 1.27 14.55
N GLY A 97 1.20 1.51 13.28
CA GLY A 97 -0.09 2.04 12.87
C GLY A 97 -1.18 0.96 12.92
N GLU A 98 -2.39 1.38 13.28
CA GLU A 98 -3.55 0.49 13.28
C GLU A 98 -4.21 0.44 11.90
N THR A 99 -4.92 -0.66 11.61
CA THR A 99 -5.61 -0.82 10.31
C THR A 99 -6.68 0.26 10.12
N GLU A 100 -7.28 0.70 11.22
CA GLU A 100 -8.30 1.74 11.27
C GLU A 100 -7.77 3.07 10.77
N GLU A 101 -6.49 3.40 11.03
CA GLU A 101 -5.85 4.63 10.59
C GLU A 101 -5.71 4.66 9.05
N LEU A 102 -5.31 3.54 8.45
CA LEU A 102 -5.28 3.38 6.99
C LEU A 102 -6.69 3.41 6.39
N SER A 103 -7.64 2.71 6.99
CA SER A 103 -9.03 2.68 6.49
C SER A 103 -9.68 4.07 6.53
N SER A 104 -9.38 4.86 7.57
CA SER A 104 -9.86 6.24 7.72
C SER A 104 -9.30 7.15 6.64
N LEU A 105 -8.02 7.00 6.28
CA LEU A 105 -7.42 7.71 5.17
C LEU A 105 -8.07 7.33 3.83
N VAL A 106 -8.28 6.04 3.57
CA VAL A 106 -8.95 5.57 2.34
C VAL A 106 -10.37 6.14 2.26
N ALA A 107 -11.11 6.12 3.38
CA ALA A 107 -12.45 6.70 3.45
C ALA A 107 -12.42 8.19 3.14
N PHE A 108 -11.50 8.96 3.76
CA PHE A 108 -11.32 10.38 3.49
C PHE A 108 -11.05 10.67 2.01
N LEU A 109 -10.17 9.90 1.36
CA LEU A 109 -9.85 10.04 -0.06
C LEU A 109 -11.04 9.78 -0.99
N CYS A 110 -12.11 9.18 -0.48
CA CYS A 110 -13.32 8.92 -1.23
C CYS A 110 -14.46 9.89 -0.91
N LEU A 111 -14.22 10.86 -0.02
CA LEU A 111 -15.17 11.94 0.26
C LEU A 111 -15.00 13.11 -0.72
N PRO A 112 -16.06 13.91 -0.97
CA PRO A 112 -15.96 15.13 -1.77
C PRO A 112 -14.92 16.15 -1.26
N ALA A 113 -14.57 16.09 0.03
CA ALA A 113 -13.53 16.91 0.63
C ALA A 113 -12.13 16.66 0.02
N ALA A 114 -11.91 15.48 -0.57
CA ALA A 114 -10.67 15.14 -1.27
C ALA A 114 -10.72 15.46 -2.78
N SER A 115 -11.72 16.22 -3.26
CA SER A 115 -11.95 16.45 -4.69
C SER A 115 -10.77 17.07 -5.45
N TYR A 116 -9.90 17.78 -4.76
CA TYR A 116 -8.71 18.41 -5.34
C TYR A 116 -7.41 17.62 -5.13
N ILE A 117 -7.49 16.40 -4.60
CA ILE A 117 -6.36 15.51 -4.38
C ILE A 117 -6.40 14.46 -5.49
N THR A 118 -5.50 14.48 -6.47
CA THR A 118 -5.43 13.41 -7.49
C THR A 118 -4.00 13.19 -7.98
N GLY A 119 -3.72 11.95 -8.41
CA GLY A 119 -2.38 11.51 -8.82
C GLY A 119 -1.35 11.60 -7.70
N GLN A 120 -1.80 11.68 -6.45
CA GLN A 120 -0.94 11.89 -5.30
C GLN A 120 -0.60 10.57 -4.64
N THR A 121 0.58 10.57 -4.02
CA THR A 121 1.07 9.45 -3.26
C THR A 121 1.16 9.84 -1.79
N ILE A 122 0.37 9.27 -0.87
CA ILE A 122 0.27 9.72 0.52
C ILE A 122 0.89 8.69 1.48
N CYS A 123 1.90 9.08 2.27
CA CYS A 123 2.42 8.18 3.32
C CYS A 123 1.50 8.14 4.54
N ALA A 124 1.24 6.94 5.04
CA ALA A 124 0.60 6.70 6.33
C ALA A 124 1.35 5.58 7.08
N ASP A 125 2.52 5.93 7.62
CA ASP A 125 3.48 4.96 8.18
C ASP A 125 4.16 5.44 9.48
N GLY A 126 3.62 6.48 10.12
CA GLY A 126 4.20 7.06 11.33
C GLY A 126 5.57 7.71 11.14
N GLY A 127 5.96 8.01 9.90
CA GLY A 127 7.27 8.58 9.55
C GLY A 127 8.35 7.54 9.27
N PHE A 128 7.99 6.24 9.20
CA PHE A 128 8.93 5.16 8.93
C PHE A 128 9.72 5.40 7.62
N SER A 129 9.07 5.92 6.59
CA SER A 129 9.69 6.15 5.27
C SER A 129 10.33 7.52 5.13
N MET A 130 10.77 8.20 6.19
CA MET A 130 11.34 9.56 6.09
C MET A 130 12.70 9.61 5.35
N ASN A 131 12.62 9.49 4.01
CA ASN A 131 13.07 10.42 2.97
C ASN A 131 12.24 10.30 1.65
N THR A 132 11.16 9.49 1.53
CA THR A 132 10.32 9.42 0.29
C THR A 132 8.89 8.82 0.51
N LEU A 133 7.88 9.23 -0.31
CA LEU A 133 6.40 9.01 -0.18
C LEU A 133 5.86 7.63 -0.68
N SER A 134 4.78 6.99 -0.14
CA SER A 134 4.01 5.89 -0.82
C SER A 134 2.62 5.43 -0.27
N LEU A 135 1.50 6.00 -0.76
CA LEU A 135 0.23 5.30 -1.10
C LEU A 135 -0.36 5.96 -2.35
N HIS A 136 -0.49 5.28 -3.48
CA HIS A 136 -0.94 5.92 -4.73
C HIS A 136 -2.47 6.09 -4.77
N CYS A 137 -2.94 7.33 -4.84
CA CYS A 137 -4.34 7.68 -5.07
C CYS A 137 -4.52 8.28 -6.47
N PHE A 138 -5.30 7.61 -7.32
CA PHE A 138 -5.73 8.15 -8.62
C PHE A 138 -7.22 8.47 -8.54
N LEU A 139 -7.53 9.74 -8.25
CA LEU A 139 -8.90 10.23 -8.25
C LEU A 139 -9.28 10.67 -9.68
N PHE A 140 -10.17 9.92 -10.31
CA PHE A 140 -10.91 10.36 -11.49
C PHE A 140 -12.22 10.98 -11.01
N HIS A 141 -12.38 12.29 -11.21
CA HIS A 141 -13.71 12.90 -11.31
C HIS A 141 -14.16 12.84 -12.77
#